data_AF-A0A930GZD5-F1
#
_entry.id   AF-A0A930GZD5-F1
#
_cell.length_a   1.000
_cell.length_b   1.000
_cell.length_c   1.000
_cell.angle_alpha   90.00
_cell.angle_beta   90.00
_cell.angle_gamma   90.00
#
_symmetry.space_group_name_H-M   'P 1'
#
loop_
_entity.id
_entity.type
_entity.pdbx_description
1 polymer ?
#
loop_
_entity_poly.entity_id
_entity_poly.type
_entity_poly.pdbx_seq_one_letter_code
_entity_poly.pdbx_strand_id
1 'polypeptide(L)'
;MGMFQSPYDRGGVLSKEAIAERKKIYRDERSPEERKKENRLLVLFFLPMIPLMLLPGFFPKAGLSRTAYLMIPYALEAIAVLLSAVCLGSFLYESKGKTLHREDGSVVEHAIDGGSYRKYFQGLIGRAAISCFLGISFGFIEILYLLLAKEDKNFLIEGVILLVQMGFFACSRGFYLKTKQVICNWRL
;
A
#
# COMPACT_ATOMS: atom_id res chain seq x y z
N MET A 1 0.67 -22.27 4.19
CA MET A 1 1.16 -21.51 5.37
C MET A 1 2.68 -21.49 5.32
N GLY A 2 3.29 -20.42 4.80
CA GLY A 2 4.75 -20.29 4.78
C GLY A 2 5.19 -19.55 6.04
N MET A 3 5.96 -20.22 6.90
CA MET A 3 6.63 -19.58 8.03
C MET A 3 7.56 -18.47 7.52
N PHE A 4 7.61 -17.35 8.25
CA PHE A 4 8.53 -16.24 7.98
C PHE A 4 9.96 -16.72 8.22
N GLN A 5 10.59 -17.34 7.21
CA GLN A 5 11.99 -17.75 7.30
C GLN A 5 12.86 -16.50 7.21
N SER A 6 13.72 -16.35 8.22
CA SER A 6 14.80 -15.37 8.23
C SER A 6 15.59 -15.48 6.91
N PRO A 7 15.90 -14.37 6.22
CA PRO A 7 16.75 -14.39 5.03
C PRO A 7 18.21 -14.77 5.36
N TYR A 8 18.53 -14.95 6.64
CA TYR A 8 19.83 -15.36 7.14
C TYR A 8 19.77 -16.75 7.76
N ASP A 9 20.76 -17.58 7.45
CA ASP A 9 21.02 -18.85 8.12
C ASP A 9 21.56 -18.61 9.54
N ARG A 10 21.67 -19.69 10.34
CA ARG A 10 22.10 -19.66 11.76
C ARG A 10 23.50 -19.06 12.01
N GLY A 11 24.21 -18.60 10.98
CA GLY A 11 25.50 -17.89 11.05
C GLY A 11 25.49 -16.45 10.53
N GLY A 12 24.32 -15.86 10.27
CA GLY A 12 24.22 -14.48 9.75
C GLY A 12 24.55 -14.33 8.25
N VAL A 13 24.85 -15.43 7.56
CA VAL A 13 25.03 -15.48 6.10
C VAL A 13 23.66 -15.57 5.43
N LEU A 14 23.49 -14.92 4.28
CA LEU A 14 22.26 -15.03 3.49
C LEU A 14 21.96 -16.51 3.18
N SER A 15 20.72 -16.92 3.43
CA SER A 15 20.29 -18.27 3.10
C SER A 15 20.43 -18.53 1.60
N LYS A 16 20.62 -19.80 1.22
CA LYS A 16 20.70 -20.21 -0.18
C LYS A 16 19.49 -19.75 -1.00
N GLU A 17 18.32 -19.71 -0.37
CA GLU A 17 17.07 -19.20 -0.95
C GLU A 17 17.12 -17.69 -1.21
N ALA A 18 17.63 -16.91 -0.25
CA ALA A 18 17.78 -15.46 -0.41
C ALA A 18 18.80 -15.09 -1.48
N ILE A 19 19.87 -15.89 -1.62
CA ILE A 19 20.85 -15.73 -2.71
C ILE A 19 20.21 -16.06 -4.06
N ALA A 20 19.49 -17.18 -4.17
CA ALA A 20 18.79 -17.56 -5.40
C ALA A 20 17.71 -16.54 -5.79
N GLU A 21 17.03 -15.94 -4.82
CA GLU A 21 16.05 -14.89 -5.08
C GLU A 21 16.69 -13.59 -5.58
N ARG A 22 17.85 -13.19 -5.06
CA ARG A 22 18.58 -12.01 -5.55
C ARG A 22 19.12 -12.17 -6.97
N LYS A 23 19.37 -13.42 -7.40
CA LYS A 23 19.80 -13.72 -8.79
C LYS A 23 18.68 -13.54 -9.82
N LYS A 24 17.41 -13.50 -9.39
CA LYS A 24 16.28 -13.24 -10.27
C LYS A 24 16.35 -11.82 -10.82
N ILE A 25 16.10 -11.66 -12.12
CA ILE A 25 16.12 -10.35 -12.79
C ILE A 25 14.72 -10.09 -13.30
N TYR A 26 14.05 -9.09 -12.76
CA TYR A 26 12.74 -8.67 -13.22
C TYR A 26 12.86 -7.51 -14.20
N ARG A 27 12.15 -7.60 -15.32
CA ARG A 27 12.07 -6.55 -16.34
C ARG A 27 10.62 -6.13 -16.55
N ASP A 28 10.40 -4.83 -16.69
CA ASP A 28 9.11 -4.31 -17.13
C ASP A 28 8.96 -4.58 -18.63
N GLU A 29 7.90 -5.27 -19.03
CA GLU A 29 7.61 -5.55 -20.45
C GLU A 29 7.21 -4.29 -21.24
N ARG A 30 6.86 -3.20 -20.55
CA ARG A 30 6.38 -1.95 -21.15
C ARG A 30 7.51 -1.00 -21.52
N SER A 31 7.20 -0.09 -22.43
CA SER A 31 8.11 1.00 -22.78
C SER A 31 8.37 1.94 -21.58
N PRO A 32 9.53 2.63 -21.53
CA PRO A 32 9.82 3.59 -20.48
C PRO A 32 8.78 4.71 -20.35
N GLU A 33 8.16 5.12 -21.46
CA GLU A 33 7.13 6.15 -21.49
C GLU A 33 5.82 5.68 -20.87
N GLU A 34 5.38 4.47 -21.23
CA GLU A 34 4.20 3.83 -20.63
C GLU A 34 4.40 3.62 -19.13
N ARG A 35 5.59 3.17 -18.71
CA ARG A 35 5.94 3.01 -17.30
C ARG A 35 5.82 4.32 -16.54
N LYS A 36 6.33 5.43 -17.11
CA LYS A 36 6.25 6.76 -16.51
C LYS A 36 4.80 7.25 -16.38
N LYS A 37 3.97 7.02 -17.41
CA LYS A 37 2.54 7.35 -17.40
C LYS A 37 1.80 6.57 -16.32
N GLU A 38 2.02 5.27 -16.26
CA GLU A 38 1.41 4.35 -15.29
C GLU A 38 1.82 4.67 -13.85
N ASN A 39 3.10 4.99 -13.63
CA ASN A 39 3.61 5.45 -12.33
C ASN A 39 2.97 6.78 -11.90
N ARG A 40 2.76 7.72 -12.82
CA ARG A 40 2.04 8.98 -12.52
C ARG A 40 0.59 8.71 -12.14
N LEU A 41 -0.10 7.82 -12.87
CA LEU A 41 -1.46 7.42 -12.52
C LEU A 41 -1.51 6.81 -11.12
N LEU A 42 -0.54 5.97 -10.78
CA LEU A 42 -0.46 5.33 -9.47
C LEU A 42 -0.31 6.37 -8.32
N VAL A 43 0.45 7.44 -8.55
CA VAL A 43 0.51 8.59 -7.62
C VAL A 43 -0.84 9.32 -7.53
N LEU A 44 -1.52 9.53 -8.67
CA LEU A 44 -2.83 10.18 -8.70
C LEU A 44 -3.91 9.38 -7.96
N PHE A 45 -3.85 8.04 -7.98
CA PHE A 45 -4.74 7.20 -7.18
C PHE A 45 -4.44 7.25 -5.68
N PHE A 46 -3.18 7.49 -5.31
CA PHE A 46 -2.77 7.59 -3.90
C PHE A 46 -3.12 8.96 -3.29
N LEU A 47 -2.97 10.04 -4.04
CA LEU A 47 -3.05 11.41 -3.52
C LEU A 47 -4.38 11.73 -2.77
N PRO A 48 -5.57 11.32 -3.26
CA PRO A 48 -6.84 11.52 -2.56
C PRO A 48 -6.92 10.82 -1.20
N MET A 49 -6.14 9.76 -0.95
CA MET A 49 -6.16 9.05 0.33
C MET A 49 -5.68 9.95 1.48
N ILE A 50 -4.77 10.90 1.24
CA ILE A 50 -4.23 11.79 2.27
C ILE A 50 -5.30 12.71 2.86
N PRO A 51 -6.02 13.54 2.08
CA PRO A 51 -7.07 14.38 2.64
C PRO A 51 -8.23 13.55 3.21
N LEU A 52 -8.62 12.45 2.55
CA LEU A 52 -9.72 11.59 3.02
C LEU A 52 -9.41 10.93 4.36
N MET A 53 -8.16 10.53 4.60
CA MET A 53 -7.70 10.03 5.90
C MET A 53 -7.73 11.12 6.98
N LEU A 54 -7.45 12.38 6.64
CA LEU A 54 -7.36 13.46 7.64
C LEU A 54 -8.75 14.01 8.04
N LEU A 55 -9.70 14.05 7.10
CA LEU A 55 -11.01 14.70 7.28
C LEU A 55 -11.83 14.17 8.46
N PRO A 56 -11.95 12.85 8.71
CA PRO A 56 -12.71 12.32 9.85
C PRO A 56 -12.20 12.85 11.21
N GLY A 57 -10.88 13.03 11.35
CA GLY A 57 -10.26 13.58 12.56
C GLY A 57 -10.53 15.08 12.81
N PHE A 58 -11.02 15.83 11.81
CA PHE A 58 -11.34 17.25 11.91
C PHE A 58 -12.81 17.54 12.25
N PHE A 59 -13.67 16.54 12.44
CA PHE A 59 -15.06 16.74 12.86
C PHE A 59 -15.18 16.68 14.40
N PRO A 60 -15.09 17.81 15.13
CA PRO A 60 -14.91 17.84 16.59
C PRO A 60 -16.11 17.26 17.37
N LYS A 61 -17.28 17.14 16.76
CA LYS A 61 -18.52 16.67 17.40
C LYS A 61 -18.94 15.25 17.01
N ALA A 62 -18.38 14.68 15.95
CA ALA A 62 -18.90 13.44 15.39
C ALA A 62 -17.89 12.31 15.56
N GLY A 63 -18.23 11.38 16.45
CA GLY A 63 -17.70 10.01 16.54
C GLY A 63 -16.27 9.82 17.06
N LEU A 64 -15.29 10.61 16.61
CA LEU A 64 -13.88 10.28 16.83
C LEU A 64 -13.28 10.86 18.12
N SER A 65 -13.74 12.03 18.59
CA SER A 65 -13.09 12.76 19.70
C SER A 65 -13.40 12.21 21.10
N ARG A 66 -14.41 11.35 21.25
CA ARG A 66 -14.91 10.90 22.56
C ARG A 66 -14.73 9.42 22.86
N THR A 67 -14.25 8.61 21.91
CA THR A 67 -14.25 7.14 22.09
C THR A 67 -12.95 6.50 21.62
N ALA A 68 -12.13 6.04 22.57
CA ALA A 68 -10.83 5.39 22.31
C ALA A 68 -10.91 4.20 21.32
N TYR A 69 -12.07 3.53 21.25
CA TYR A 69 -12.30 2.40 20.34
C TYR A 69 -12.33 2.77 18.85
N LEU A 70 -12.67 4.03 18.51
CA LEU A 70 -12.64 4.52 17.12
C LEU A 70 -11.29 5.16 16.76
N MET A 71 -10.54 5.63 17.75
CA MET A 71 -9.21 6.21 17.54
C MET A 71 -8.16 5.18 17.10
N ILE A 72 -8.22 3.94 17.62
CA ILE A 72 -7.22 2.91 17.29
C ILE A 72 -7.33 2.48 15.81
N PRO A 73 -8.50 2.08 15.26
CA PRO A 73 -8.63 1.75 13.85
C PRO A 73 -8.21 2.90 12.92
N TYR A 74 -8.61 4.12 13.28
CA TYR A 74 -8.22 5.33 12.55
C TYR A 74 -6.69 5.54 12.55
N ALA A 75 -6.03 5.41 13.70
CA ALA A 75 -4.58 5.53 13.79
C ALA A 75 -3.85 4.45 12.97
N LEU A 76 -4.36 3.22 12.96
CA LEU A 76 -3.83 2.13 12.14
C LEU A 76 -3.98 2.42 10.64
N GLU A 77 -5.12 2.96 10.23
CA GLU A 77 -5.35 3.40 8.86
C GLU A 77 -4.37 4.52 8.47
N ALA A 78 -4.15 5.48 9.36
CA ALA A 78 -3.22 6.56 9.12
C ALA A 78 -1.77 6.09 8.98
N ILE A 79 -1.33 5.19 9.87
CA ILE A 79 -0.02 4.54 9.77
C ILE A 79 0.10 3.75 8.46
N ALA A 80 -0.96 3.03 8.05
CA ALA A 80 -0.95 2.26 6.81
C ALA A 80 -0.81 3.17 5.58
N VAL A 81 -1.47 4.32 5.53
CA VAL A 81 -1.36 5.32 4.46
C VAL A 81 0.05 5.91 4.43
N LEU A 82 0.61 6.31 5.57
CA LEU A 82 1.97 6.84 5.68
C LEU A 82 3.03 5.83 5.19
N LEU A 83 2.93 4.57 5.64
CA LEU A 83 3.84 3.52 5.20
C LEU A 83 3.68 3.19 3.71
N SER A 84 2.45 3.29 3.19
CA SER A 84 2.19 3.16 1.75
C SER A 84 2.85 4.28 0.96
N ALA A 85 2.86 5.53 1.46
CA ALA A 85 3.56 6.65 0.82
C ALA A 85 5.08 6.41 0.73
N VAL A 86 5.70 5.93 1.82
CA VAL A 86 7.14 5.63 1.85
C VAL A 86 7.50 4.49 0.88
N CYS A 87 6.70 3.42 0.88
CA CYS A 87 6.88 2.32 -0.07
C CYS A 87 6.63 2.75 -1.52
N LEU A 88 5.66 3.62 -1.76
CA LEU A 88 5.39 4.18 -3.08
C LEU A 88 6.59 4.98 -3.58
N GLY A 89 7.16 5.86 -2.75
CA GLY A 89 8.38 6.60 -3.10
C GLY A 89 9.54 5.67 -3.44
N SER A 90 9.72 4.62 -2.65
CA SER A 90 10.78 3.61 -2.86
C SER A 90 10.56 2.83 -4.16
N PHE A 91 9.32 2.44 -4.46
CA PHE A 91 8.93 1.80 -5.71
C PHE A 91 9.17 2.71 -6.91
N LEU A 92 8.80 4.00 -6.84
CA LEU A 92 9.00 4.95 -7.93
C LEU A 92 10.49 5.20 -8.22
N TYR A 93 11.33 5.12 -7.20
CA TYR A 93 12.78 5.20 -7.35
C TYR A 93 13.34 3.95 -8.04
N GLU A 94 13.02 2.76 -7.53
CA GLU A 94 13.54 1.49 -8.06
C GLU A 94 12.96 1.14 -9.44
N SER A 95 11.72 1.51 -9.75
CA SER A 95 11.05 1.24 -11.04
C SER A 95 11.70 1.93 -12.25
N LYS A 96 12.61 2.88 -12.03
CA LYS A 96 13.47 3.43 -13.10
C LYS A 96 14.38 2.34 -13.70
N GLY A 97 14.62 1.26 -12.95
CA GLY A 97 15.47 0.16 -13.34
C GLY A 97 16.94 0.51 -13.19
N LYS A 98 17.76 -0.52 -13.01
CA LYS A 98 19.23 -0.42 -12.95
C LYS A 98 19.81 -1.28 -14.06
N THR A 99 21.08 -1.04 -14.37
CA THR A 99 21.87 -1.93 -15.21
C THR A 99 22.37 -3.07 -14.34
N LEU A 100 21.97 -4.30 -14.67
CA LEU A 100 22.34 -5.50 -13.91
C LEU A 100 23.21 -6.41 -14.76
N HIS A 101 24.23 -6.99 -14.13
CA HIS A 101 25.10 -7.98 -14.72
C HIS A 101 24.60 -9.39 -14.36
N ARG A 102 24.41 -10.24 -15.37
CA ARG A 102 24.18 -11.68 -15.16
C ARG A 102 25.47 -12.40 -14.84
N GLU A 103 25.34 -13.58 -14.24
CA GLU A 103 26.48 -14.49 -14.00
C GLU A 103 27.17 -14.91 -15.31
N ASP A 104 26.42 -14.92 -16.43
CA ASP A 104 26.94 -15.19 -17.78
C ASP A 104 27.72 -14.00 -18.39
N GLY A 105 27.91 -12.89 -17.66
CA GLY A 105 28.57 -11.67 -18.14
C GLY A 105 27.71 -10.77 -19.02
N SER A 106 26.49 -11.20 -19.39
CA SER A 106 25.54 -10.37 -20.14
C SER A 106 24.96 -9.23 -19.29
N VAL A 107 24.72 -8.08 -19.93
CA VAL A 107 24.19 -6.87 -19.29
C VAL A 107 22.72 -6.72 -19.62
N VAL A 108 21.89 -6.55 -18.59
CA VAL A 108 20.46 -6.28 -18.73
C VAL A 108 20.17 -4.87 -18.23
N GLU A 109 19.76 -4.00 -19.15
CA GLU A 109 19.36 -2.63 -18.83
C GLU A 109 17.89 -2.55 -18.41
N HIS A 110 17.60 -1.59 -17.53
CA HIS A 110 16.28 -1.31 -16.97
C HIS A 110 15.63 -2.50 -16.25
N ALA A 111 16.44 -3.26 -15.50
CA ALA A 111 15.97 -4.39 -14.72
C ALA A 111 16.14 -4.18 -13.22
N ILE A 112 15.50 -5.03 -12.43
CA ILE A 112 15.50 -4.99 -10.96
C ILE A 112 15.82 -6.40 -10.44
N ASP A 113 16.62 -6.49 -9.38
CA ASP A 113 16.93 -7.76 -8.73
C ASP A 113 15.73 -8.28 -7.94
N GLY A 114 15.63 -9.60 -7.79
CA GLY A 114 14.50 -10.22 -7.10
C GLY A 114 14.37 -9.83 -5.62
N GLY A 115 15.48 -9.44 -4.98
CA GLY A 115 15.47 -8.89 -3.63
C GLY A 115 14.73 -7.56 -3.56
N SER A 116 15.08 -6.62 -4.44
CA SER A 116 14.38 -5.34 -4.57
C SER A 116 12.92 -5.52 -5.00
N TYR A 117 12.63 -6.46 -5.90
CA TYR A 117 11.26 -6.79 -6.29
C TYR A 117 10.42 -7.26 -5.08
N ARG A 118 10.91 -8.23 -4.29
CA ARG A 118 10.21 -8.69 -3.08
C ARG A 118 10.05 -7.59 -2.04
N LYS A 119 11.09 -6.79 -1.81
CA LYS A 119 11.07 -5.75 -0.78
C LYS A 119 10.17 -4.57 -1.13
N TYR A 120 10.27 -4.04 -2.35
CA TYR A 120 9.62 -2.79 -2.75
C TYR A 120 8.32 -3.00 -3.52
N PHE A 121 8.25 -4.02 -4.40
CA PHE A 121 7.07 -4.24 -5.24
C PHE A 121 6.02 -5.04 -4.47
N GLN A 122 6.38 -6.24 -4.00
CA GLN A 122 5.45 -7.03 -3.18
C GLN A 122 5.11 -6.32 -1.86
N GLY A 123 6.09 -5.61 -1.27
CA GLY A 123 5.86 -4.75 -0.11
C GLY A 123 4.79 -3.68 -0.35
N LEU A 124 4.81 -3.01 -1.51
CA LEU A 124 3.80 -2.02 -1.87
C LEU A 124 2.41 -2.64 -2.06
N ILE A 125 2.30 -3.77 -2.76
CA ILE A 125 1.03 -4.50 -2.91
C ILE A 125 0.46 -4.90 -1.54
N GLY A 126 1.31 -5.45 -0.67
CA GLY A 126 0.91 -5.90 0.65
C GLY A 126 0.35 -4.74 1.48
N ARG A 127 1.02 -3.59 1.47
CA ARG A 127 0.56 -2.39 2.21
C ARG A 127 -0.72 -1.80 1.62
N ALA A 128 -0.84 -1.75 0.29
CA ALA A 128 -2.07 -1.32 -0.36
C ALA A 128 -3.26 -2.23 0.00
N ALA A 129 -3.03 -3.54 0.07
CA ALA A 129 -4.04 -4.51 0.51
C ALA A 129 -4.43 -4.32 1.99
N ILE A 130 -3.46 -4.08 2.87
CA ILE A 130 -3.71 -3.79 4.29
C ILE A 130 -4.55 -2.52 4.45
N SER A 131 -4.23 -1.45 3.69
CA SER A 131 -5.03 -0.23 3.71
C SER A 131 -6.49 -0.48 3.28
N CYS A 132 -6.72 -1.32 2.26
CA CYS A 132 -8.08 -1.72 1.87
C CYS A 132 -8.80 -2.47 2.99
N PHE A 133 -8.12 -3.42 3.65
CA PHE A 133 -8.71 -4.21 4.72
C PHE A 133 -9.05 -3.34 5.94
N LEU A 134 -8.15 -2.43 6.33
CA LEU A 134 -8.37 -1.48 7.41
C LEU A 134 -9.53 -0.53 7.11
N GLY A 135 -9.60 0.01 5.88
CA GLY A 135 -10.70 0.89 5.48
C GLY A 135 -12.08 0.23 5.55
N ILE A 136 -12.20 -1.05 5.14
CA ILE A 136 -13.44 -1.84 5.30
C ILE A 136 -13.77 -2.04 6.78
N SER A 137 -12.76 -2.43 7.56
CA SER A 137 -12.94 -2.75 8.97
C SER A 137 -13.37 -1.51 9.75
N PHE A 138 -12.78 -0.36 9.46
CA PHE A 138 -13.12 0.90 10.11
C PHE A 138 -14.54 1.35 9.74
N GLY A 139 -14.92 1.29 8.45
CA GLY A 139 -16.30 1.59 8.03
C GLY A 139 -17.34 0.67 8.67
N PHE A 140 -17.02 -0.62 8.87
CA PHE A 140 -17.91 -1.56 9.56
C PHE A 140 -18.09 -1.22 11.05
N ILE A 141 -16.99 -0.91 11.75
CA ILE A 141 -17.02 -0.49 13.16
C ILE A 141 -17.82 0.81 13.31
N GLU A 142 -17.66 1.75 12.38
CA GLU A 142 -18.39 3.00 12.37
C GLU A 142 -19.90 2.79 12.18
N ILE A 143 -20.32 1.96 11.22
CA ILE A 143 -21.74 1.61 11.03
C ILE A 143 -22.31 0.95 12.29
N LEU A 144 -21.58 0.03 12.92
CA LEU A 144 -22.03 -0.60 14.16
C LEU A 144 -22.20 0.43 15.29
N TYR A 145 -21.26 1.37 15.41
CA TYR A 145 -21.35 2.46 16.39
C TYR A 145 -22.58 3.33 16.11
N LEU A 146 -22.82 3.72 14.86
CA LEU A 146 -23.98 4.50 14.46
C LEU A 146 -25.30 3.78 14.74
N LEU A 147 -25.35 2.45 14.64
CA LEU A 147 -26.56 1.68 14.96
C LEU A 147 -26.80 1.56 16.48
N LEU A 148 -25.72 1.39 17.26
CA LEU A 148 -25.80 1.07 18.70
C LEU A 148 -25.79 2.29 19.63
N ALA A 149 -25.30 3.44 19.17
CA ALA A 149 -25.28 4.66 19.97
C ALA A 149 -26.70 5.17 20.23
N LYS A 150 -27.01 5.47 21.49
CA LYS A 150 -28.29 6.03 21.98
C LYS A 150 -28.28 7.56 22.13
N GLU A 151 -27.19 8.23 21.75
CA GLU A 151 -27.04 9.69 21.86
C GLU A 151 -27.81 10.43 20.76
N ASP A 152 -28.09 11.73 20.95
CA ASP A 152 -28.69 12.60 19.94
C ASP A 152 -27.79 12.70 18.70
N LYS A 153 -28.23 12.04 17.62
CA LYS A 153 -27.46 11.92 16.37
C LYS A 153 -27.65 13.14 15.49
N ASN A 154 -26.55 13.76 15.10
CA ASN A 154 -26.57 14.70 13.99
C ASN A 154 -26.37 13.93 12.68
N PHE A 155 -27.48 13.40 12.14
CA PHE A 155 -27.52 12.59 10.93
C PHE A 155 -26.75 13.19 9.74
N LEU A 156 -26.70 14.52 9.64
CA LEU A 156 -26.02 15.22 8.55
C LEU A 156 -24.49 15.06 8.65
N ILE A 157 -23.93 15.17 9.85
CA ILE A 157 -22.47 15.05 10.06
C ILE A 157 -22.05 13.58 9.97
N GLU A 158 -22.82 12.68 10.57
CA GLU A 158 -22.56 11.23 10.47
C GLU A 158 -22.60 10.74 9.02
N GLY A 159 -23.56 11.23 8.23
CA GLY A 159 -23.65 10.93 6.80
C GLY A 159 -22.43 11.44 6.02
N VAL A 160 -21.90 12.62 6.35
CA VAL A 160 -20.68 13.16 5.73
C VAL A 160 -19.46 12.30 6.06
N ILE A 161 -19.30 11.83 7.29
CA ILE A 161 -18.16 10.98 7.66
C ILE A 161 -18.23 9.64 6.92
N LEU A 162 -19.40 9.01 6.86
CA LEU A 162 -19.59 7.79 6.08
C LEU A 162 -19.26 8.00 4.59
N LEU A 163 -19.63 9.13 4.01
CA LEU A 163 -19.28 9.48 2.63
C LEU A 163 -17.76 9.62 2.45
N VAL A 164 -17.07 10.26 3.39
CA VAL A 164 -15.60 10.38 3.39
C VAL A 164 -14.95 9.00 3.50
N GLN A 165 -15.46 8.13 4.38
CA GLN A 165 -14.95 6.76 4.57
C GLN A 165 -15.17 5.88 3.34
N MET A 166 -16.33 5.99 2.69
CA MET A 166 -16.59 5.32 1.41
C MET A 166 -15.66 5.85 0.31
N GLY A 167 -15.41 7.16 0.29
CA GLY A 167 -14.42 7.79 -0.59
C GLY A 167 -13.02 7.20 -0.37
N PHE A 168 -12.59 7.12 0.89
CA PHE A 168 -11.29 6.54 1.25
C PHE A 168 -11.18 5.10 0.77
N PHE A 169 -12.21 4.29 1.04
CA PHE A 169 -12.26 2.89 0.59
C PHE A 169 -12.17 2.77 -0.94
N ALA A 170 -12.92 3.58 -1.69
CA ALA A 170 -12.89 3.58 -3.14
C ALA A 170 -11.50 3.95 -3.68
N CYS A 171 -10.87 4.98 -3.11
CA CYS A 171 -9.50 5.39 -3.48
C CYS A 171 -8.47 4.31 -3.14
N SER A 172 -8.52 3.73 -1.93
CA SER A 172 -7.62 2.66 -1.50
C SER A 172 -7.75 1.43 -2.41
N ARG A 173 -8.97 1.04 -2.77
CA ARG A 173 -9.23 -0.05 -3.72
C ARG A 173 -8.69 0.27 -5.11
N GLY A 174 -8.92 1.47 -5.61
CA GLY A 174 -8.38 1.94 -6.89
C GLY A 174 -6.86 1.88 -6.92
N PHE A 175 -6.21 2.39 -5.86
CA PHE A 175 -4.77 2.32 -5.67
C PHE A 175 -4.24 0.88 -5.64
N TYR A 176 -4.90 -0.02 -4.90
CA TYR A 176 -4.53 -1.43 -4.85
C TYR A 176 -4.61 -2.12 -6.20
N LEU A 177 -5.74 -1.97 -6.92
CA LEU A 177 -5.94 -2.58 -8.23
C LEU A 177 -4.91 -2.06 -9.24
N LYS A 178 -4.64 -0.74 -9.22
CA LYS A 178 -3.64 -0.16 -10.11
C LYS A 178 -2.23 -0.61 -9.77
N THR A 179 -1.88 -0.66 -8.49
CA THR A 179 -0.60 -1.18 -8.00
C THR A 179 -0.38 -2.62 -8.44
N LYS A 180 -1.39 -3.48 -8.28
CA LYS A 180 -1.35 -4.87 -8.74
C LYS A 180 -1.12 -4.94 -10.25
N GLN A 181 -1.86 -4.16 -11.04
CA GLN A 181 -1.71 -4.11 -12.49
C GLN A 181 -0.29 -3.69 -12.90
N VAL A 182 0.24 -2.62 -12.31
CA VAL A 182 1.57 -2.08 -12.65
C VAL A 182 2.67 -3.10 -12.33
N ILE A 183 2.56 -3.82 -11.21
CA ILE A 183 3.57 -4.78 -10.78
C ILE A 183 3.48 -6.10 -11.57
N CYS A 184 2.30 -6.52 -12.01
CA CYS A 184 2.15 -7.70 -12.88
C CYS A 184 2.87 -7.58 -14.24
N ASN A 185 3.20 -6.36 -14.67
CA ASN A 185 3.98 -6.15 -15.90
C ASN A 185 5.49 -6.37 -15.71
N TRP A 186 5.94 -6.58 -14.47
CA TRP A 186 7.33 -6.94 -14.16
C TRP A 186 7.47 -8.44 -14.17
N ARG A 187 8.20 -8.97 -15.16
CA ARG A 187 8.40 -10.42 -15.36
C ARG A 187 9.85 -10.82 -15.14
N LEU A 188 10.03 -12.06 -14.71
CA LEU A 188 11.32 -12.73 -14.56
C LEU A 188 12.01 -12.95 -15.91
#